data_AF-A0A953X5U9-F1
#
_entry.id   AF-A0A953X5U9-F1
#
_cell.length_a   1.000
_cell.length_b   1.000
_cell.length_c   1.000
_cell.angle_alpha   90.00
_cell.angle_beta   90.00
_cell.angle_gamma   90.00
#
_symmetry.space_group_name_H-M   'P 1'
#
loop_
_entity.id
_entity.type
_entity.pdbx_description
1 polymer ?
#
loop_
_entity_poly.entity_id
_entity_poly.type
_entity_poly.pdbx_seq_one_letter_code
_entity_poly.pdbx_strand_id
1 'polypeptide(L)'
;MRLLLLIAWVCFALPALAQERFALVIGNAEYPAGVGRLEHTHEDADRIADALEEVGFHVTLLKDQDRTGMQAAVLKYQGELLDHPGAIGFFYYSGHGVAAAVPGNGRRNFLVPARAPVTRAEQLPLLGYRLDEIIAALSATRAKALFVVSDACRSTLPVSGSKGSGGEEDKGLVPESSVPGMLIAFATAENASAPDDGVFSSALSKEIVQTGQDASLAFLRALQDVATRRDAGRMPFFTPGLIPRDVCFASCDKGIDPGDAATWAEIRTDCEAELYLAAYPKGAYAAAAGVRRKRCQSASQGTPQTSQTAAQRLADELAGIDYASPGFRTWITLRDVAERYGFETLEQLGEEKDPNALGLLGTAYDQGIFVEQDKTRGADLFRSACELGQMVACNNYGAAFENGKGVPVDLAAAVNLFRQSCDGGEMTG
;
A
#
# COMPACT_ATOMS: atom_id res chain seq x y z
N MET A 1 44.03 -37.54 41.44
CA MET A 1 42.75 -36.95 41.88
C MET A 1 42.33 -35.93 40.82
N ARG A 2 41.37 -36.25 39.95
CA ARG A 2 40.90 -35.34 38.88
C ARG A 2 39.75 -34.50 39.43
N LEU A 3 39.91 -33.18 39.46
CA LEU A 3 38.85 -32.25 39.85
C LEU A 3 38.10 -31.81 38.58
N LEU A 4 36.86 -32.29 38.42
CA LEU A 4 35.97 -31.88 37.33
C LEU A 4 35.25 -30.60 37.74
N LEU A 5 35.61 -29.47 37.10
CA LEU A 5 34.88 -28.22 37.21
C LEU A 5 33.65 -28.26 36.29
N LEU A 6 32.49 -28.51 36.89
CA LEU A 6 31.18 -28.32 36.24
C LEU A 6 30.88 -26.82 36.16
N ILE A 7 31.15 -26.22 35.00
CA ILE A 7 30.69 -24.86 34.68
C ILE A 7 29.22 -24.96 34.26
N ALA A 8 28.31 -24.60 35.17
CA ALA A 8 26.89 -24.49 34.85
C ALA A 8 26.65 -23.27 33.96
N TRP A 9 26.38 -23.49 32.68
CA TRP A 9 25.88 -22.45 31.77
C TRP A 9 24.44 -22.09 32.16
N VAL A 10 24.30 -21.01 32.92
CA VAL A 10 22.99 -20.38 33.16
C VAL A 10 22.66 -19.55 31.92
N CYS A 11 21.84 -20.11 31.03
CA CYS A 11 21.21 -19.33 29.96
C CYS A 11 20.27 -18.29 30.58
N PHE A 12 20.74 -17.06 30.72
CA PHE A 12 19.86 -15.90 30.84
C PHE A 12 19.13 -15.72 29.52
N ALA A 13 17.91 -16.26 29.44
CA ALA A 13 16.95 -15.82 28.45
C ALA A 13 16.57 -14.37 28.79
N LEU A 14 17.25 -13.41 28.15
CA LEU A 14 16.74 -12.04 28.08
C LEU A 14 15.35 -12.12 27.44
N PRO A 15 14.32 -11.48 28.02
CA PRO A 15 13.06 -11.36 27.31
C PRO A 15 13.36 -10.61 26.00
N ALA A 16 13.02 -11.22 24.87
CA ALA A 16 12.88 -10.46 23.63
C ALA A 16 11.80 -9.41 23.92
N LEU A 17 12.20 -8.14 23.98
CA LEU A 17 11.24 -7.05 24.11
C LEU A 17 10.31 -7.15 22.89
N ALA A 18 9.04 -7.45 23.14
CA ALA A 18 8.03 -7.37 22.11
C ALA A 18 8.08 -5.96 21.52
N GLN A 19 7.99 -5.86 20.19
CA GLN A 19 8.07 -4.56 19.55
C GLN A 19 6.85 -3.73 19.94
N GLU A 20 7.08 -2.66 20.70
CA GLU A 20 6.05 -1.74 21.17
C GLU A 20 5.25 -1.15 19.99
N ARG A 21 3.94 -1.01 20.18
CA ARG A 21 2.97 -0.67 19.14
C ARG A 21 1.98 0.35 19.69
N PHE A 22 1.92 1.52 19.07
CA PHE A 22 1.03 2.60 19.49
C PHE A 22 0.16 3.06 18.32
N ALA A 23 -1.11 3.35 18.59
CA ALA A 23 -2.00 3.92 17.58
C ALA A 23 -2.78 5.11 18.10
N LEU A 24 -3.03 6.07 17.21
CA LEU A 24 -3.95 7.18 17.41
C LEU A 24 -5.03 7.12 16.34
N VAL A 25 -6.27 6.87 16.77
CA VAL A 25 -7.44 6.69 15.90
C VAL A 25 -8.42 7.82 16.20
N ILE A 26 -8.76 8.63 15.20
CA ILE A 26 -9.66 9.78 15.35
C ILE A 26 -10.84 9.65 14.38
N GLY A 27 -12.06 9.59 14.90
CA GLY A 27 -13.30 9.60 14.11
C GLY A 27 -14.13 10.86 14.36
N ASN A 28 -14.18 11.78 13.39
CA ASN A 28 -14.96 13.01 13.49
C ASN A 28 -16.21 12.94 12.60
N ALA A 29 -17.39 12.76 13.19
CA ALA A 29 -18.67 12.68 12.47
C ALA A 29 -19.61 13.87 12.79
N GLU A 30 -19.53 14.43 14.00
CA GLU A 30 -20.46 15.45 14.49
C GLU A 30 -20.01 16.88 14.14
N TYR A 31 -20.38 17.32 12.94
CA TYR A 31 -20.09 18.67 12.46
C TYR A 31 -21.27 19.66 12.57
N PRO A 32 -21.01 20.98 12.65
CA PRO A 32 -22.03 22.00 12.44
C PRO A 32 -22.83 21.80 11.15
N ALA A 33 -24.11 22.15 11.16
CA ALA A 33 -25.04 21.89 10.05
C ALA A 33 -24.58 22.46 8.68
N GLY A 34 -23.74 23.50 8.65
CA GLY A 34 -23.17 24.06 7.42
C GLY A 34 -21.98 23.29 6.82
N VAL A 35 -21.46 22.28 7.52
CA VAL A 35 -20.38 21.39 7.08
C VAL A 35 -20.95 20.03 6.64
N GLY A 36 -21.96 19.53 7.36
CA GLY A 36 -22.64 18.25 7.11
C GLY A 36 -22.11 17.14 8.01
N ARG A 37 -23.04 16.39 8.63
CA ARG A 37 -22.73 15.19 9.43
C ARG A 37 -22.31 14.03 8.53
N LEU A 38 -21.46 13.14 9.05
CA LEU A 38 -21.14 11.84 8.46
C LEU A 38 -21.83 10.72 9.26
N GLU A 39 -22.13 9.61 8.60
CA GLU A 39 -22.90 8.48 9.13
C GLU A 39 -21.99 7.35 9.64
N HIS A 40 -21.00 6.90 8.85
CA HIS A 40 -20.20 5.70 9.14
C HIS A 40 -18.87 5.99 9.86
N THR A 41 -18.38 7.23 9.82
CA THR A 41 -17.09 7.66 10.37
C THR A 41 -16.75 7.17 11.80
N HIS A 42 -17.73 7.10 12.70
CA HIS A 42 -17.49 6.56 14.06
C HIS A 42 -17.30 5.05 14.07
N GLU A 43 -18.08 4.31 13.27
CA GLU A 43 -17.97 2.85 13.13
C GLU A 43 -16.68 2.46 12.41
N ASP A 44 -16.21 3.29 11.48
CA ASP A 44 -14.94 3.12 10.78
C ASP A 44 -13.75 3.27 11.74
N ALA A 45 -13.81 4.26 12.64
CA ALA A 45 -12.81 4.46 13.69
C ALA A 45 -12.81 3.30 14.69
N ASP A 46 -13.98 2.85 15.15
CA ASP A 46 -14.11 1.69 16.04
C ASP A 46 -13.52 0.43 15.39
N ARG A 47 -13.91 0.15 14.14
CA ARG A 47 -13.47 -1.04 13.38
C ARG A 47 -11.95 -1.11 13.16
N ILE A 48 -11.30 0.03 12.98
CA ILE A 48 -9.84 0.10 12.87
C ILE A 48 -9.16 0.02 14.24
N ALA A 49 -9.75 0.61 15.29
CA ALA A 49 -9.26 0.46 16.65
C ALA A 49 -9.29 -1.01 17.09
N ASP A 50 -10.44 -1.69 16.97
CA ASP A 50 -10.62 -3.10 17.34
C ASP A 50 -9.57 -4.01 16.65
N ALA A 51 -9.39 -3.84 15.34
CA ALA A 51 -8.43 -4.64 14.56
C ALA A 51 -6.96 -4.36 14.95
N LEU A 52 -6.63 -3.13 15.37
CA LEU A 52 -5.30 -2.79 15.86
C LEU A 52 -5.05 -3.31 17.29
N GLU A 53 -6.05 -3.27 18.16
CA GLU A 53 -5.98 -3.86 19.51
C GLU A 53 -5.81 -5.40 19.43
N GLU A 54 -6.52 -6.08 18.51
CA GLU A 54 -6.39 -7.53 18.28
C GLU A 54 -4.95 -7.94 17.93
N VAL A 55 -4.22 -7.11 17.17
CA VAL A 55 -2.81 -7.34 16.80
C VAL A 55 -1.80 -6.62 17.71
N GLY A 56 -2.23 -6.25 18.91
CA GLY A 56 -1.38 -5.81 20.01
C GLY A 56 -0.93 -4.35 19.97
N PHE A 57 -1.67 -3.44 19.34
CA PHE A 57 -1.45 -2.01 19.49
C PHE A 57 -2.09 -1.46 20.77
N HIS A 58 -1.38 -0.55 21.42
CA HIS A 58 -1.96 0.37 22.40
C HIS A 58 -2.68 1.49 21.67
N VAL A 59 -4.01 1.37 21.53
CA VAL A 59 -4.84 2.31 20.78
C VAL A 59 -5.35 3.45 21.67
N THR A 60 -5.12 4.69 21.24
CA THR A 60 -5.85 5.87 21.72
C THR A 60 -6.95 6.20 20.69
N LEU A 61 -8.18 5.77 20.97
CA LEU A 61 -9.36 6.08 20.16
C LEU A 61 -10.03 7.36 20.68
N LEU A 62 -10.28 8.32 19.78
CA LEU A 62 -10.96 9.59 20.08
C LEU A 62 -12.06 9.88 19.04
N LYS A 63 -13.19 10.42 19.50
CA LYS A 63 -14.31 10.82 18.64
C LYS A 63 -14.60 12.32 18.76
N ASP A 64 -15.03 12.91 17.65
CA ASP A 64 -15.50 14.31 17.51
C ASP A 64 -14.60 15.38 18.17
N GLN A 65 -13.31 15.26 17.90
CA GLN A 65 -12.31 16.18 18.43
C GLN A 65 -12.34 17.53 17.71
N ASP A 66 -12.31 18.61 18.48
CA ASP A 66 -11.99 19.94 17.97
C ASP A 66 -10.47 20.09 17.74
N ARG A 67 -10.07 21.24 17.16
CA ARG A 67 -8.68 21.48 16.75
C ARG A 67 -7.70 21.26 17.91
N THR A 68 -8.06 21.74 19.11
CA THR A 68 -7.20 21.66 20.29
C THR A 68 -7.09 20.21 20.77
N GLY A 69 -8.21 19.48 20.79
CA GLY A 69 -8.23 18.04 21.09
C GLY A 69 -7.35 17.23 20.13
N MET A 70 -7.49 17.45 18.81
CA MET A 70 -6.67 16.76 17.81
C MET A 70 -5.17 17.09 17.95
N GLN A 71 -4.81 18.36 18.15
CA GLN A 71 -3.41 18.76 18.34
C GLN A 71 -2.81 18.18 19.63
N ALA A 72 -3.56 18.18 20.74
CA ALA A 72 -3.11 17.57 21.99
C ALA A 72 -2.93 16.05 21.87
N ALA A 73 -3.83 15.36 21.15
CA ALA A 73 -3.75 13.94 20.89
C ALA A 73 -2.50 13.57 20.05
N VAL A 74 -2.24 14.30 18.96
CA VAL A 74 -1.05 14.08 18.12
C VAL A 74 0.24 14.35 18.90
N LEU A 75 0.29 15.39 19.74
CA LEU A 75 1.46 15.66 20.59
C LEU A 75 1.70 14.58 21.65
N LYS A 76 0.64 14.05 22.29
CA LYS A 76 0.75 12.92 23.23
C LYS A 76 1.30 11.68 22.53
N TYR A 77 0.71 11.33 21.39
CA TYR A 77 1.09 10.17 20.58
C TYR A 77 2.51 10.29 20.01
N GLN A 78 2.93 11.50 19.59
CA GLN A 78 4.32 11.77 19.24
C GLN A 78 5.27 11.52 20.43
N GLY A 79 4.89 11.94 21.64
CA GLY A 79 5.63 11.66 22.87
C GLY A 79 5.80 10.16 23.12
N GLU A 80 4.70 9.39 23.02
CA GLU A 80 4.71 7.94 23.16
C GLU A 80 5.69 7.27 22.18
N LEU A 81 5.74 7.72 20.92
CA LEU A 81 6.70 7.23 19.91
C LEU A 81 8.14 7.74 20.11
N LEU A 82 8.35 8.89 20.76
CA LEU A 82 9.69 9.40 21.09
C LEU A 82 10.31 8.64 22.27
N ASP A 83 9.50 8.26 23.25
CA ASP A 83 9.93 7.50 24.42
C ASP A 83 10.24 6.02 24.08
N HIS A 84 9.67 5.49 22.98
CA HIS A 84 9.83 4.10 22.53
C HIS A 84 10.51 4.01 21.14
N PRO A 85 11.83 4.25 21.03
CA PRO A 85 12.54 4.11 19.76
C PRO A 85 12.45 2.67 19.22
N GLY A 86 12.17 2.53 17.93
CA GLY A 86 11.91 1.24 17.28
C GLY A 86 10.46 0.77 17.35
N ALA A 87 9.55 1.49 18.02
CA ALA A 87 8.12 1.17 18.02
C ALA A 87 7.49 1.21 16.62
N ILE A 88 6.31 0.60 16.48
CA ILE A 88 5.42 0.77 15.32
C ILE A 88 4.34 1.78 15.67
N GLY A 89 4.14 2.79 14.84
CA GLY A 89 3.07 3.77 14.99
C GLY A 89 1.99 3.63 13.92
N PHE A 90 0.72 3.69 14.31
CA PHE A 90 -0.43 3.77 13.39
C PHE A 90 -1.31 4.99 13.69
N PHE A 91 -1.37 5.96 12.77
CA PHE A 91 -2.32 7.07 12.81
C PHE A 91 -3.46 6.81 11.82
N TYR A 92 -4.71 6.82 12.30
CA TYR A 92 -5.91 6.75 11.46
C TYR A 92 -6.82 7.94 11.73
N TYR A 93 -7.28 8.58 10.66
CA TYR A 93 -8.32 9.60 10.71
C TYR A 93 -9.46 9.23 9.78
N SER A 94 -10.69 9.23 10.29
CA SER A 94 -11.92 9.26 9.50
C SER A 94 -12.71 10.53 9.82
N GLY A 95 -13.31 11.15 8.80
CA GLY A 95 -14.03 12.42 8.90
C GLY A 95 -13.96 13.27 7.64
N HIS A 96 -14.29 14.55 7.69
CA HIS A 96 -14.09 15.46 6.54
C HIS A 96 -12.61 15.80 6.34
N GLY A 97 -12.16 15.86 5.09
CA GLY A 97 -10.82 16.28 4.70
C GLY A 97 -10.81 17.06 3.38
N VAL A 98 -10.04 18.14 3.32
CA VAL A 98 -10.05 19.08 2.19
C VAL A 98 -8.64 19.60 1.91
N ALA A 99 -8.18 19.58 0.65
CA ALA A 99 -6.97 20.32 0.28
C ALA A 99 -7.28 21.77 -0.11
N ALA A 100 -6.65 22.72 0.57
CA ALA A 100 -6.79 24.16 0.32
C ALA A 100 -5.44 24.83 0.00
N ALA A 101 -5.48 25.95 -0.72
CA ALA A 101 -4.28 26.73 -1.01
C ALA A 101 -3.76 27.44 0.25
N VAL A 102 -2.46 27.29 0.51
CA VAL A 102 -1.71 28.00 1.55
C VAL A 102 -0.81 29.03 0.87
N PRO A 103 -0.90 30.33 1.21
CA PRO A 103 -0.06 31.37 0.63
C PRO A 103 1.42 31.03 0.75
N GLY A 104 2.16 31.09 -0.36
CA GLY A 104 3.59 30.78 -0.42
C GLY A 104 3.96 29.28 -0.44
N ASN A 105 3.02 28.37 -0.19
CA ASN A 105 3.30 26.94 -0.03
C ASN A 105 2.53 26.02 -1.01
N GLY A 106 1.55 26.54 -1.74
CA GLY A 106 0.71 25.74 -2.65
C GLY A 106 -0.45 25.05 -1.90
N ARG A 107 -1.07 24.02 -2.48
CA ARG A 107 -2.15 23.29 -1.79
C ARG A 107 -1.60 22.40 -0.68
N ARG A 108 -2.36 22.27 0.41
CA ARG A 108 -2.08 21.37 1.55
C ARG A 108 -3.35 20.69 2.02
N ASN A 109 -3.17 19.49 2.56
CA ASN A 109 -4.21 18.66 3.13
C ASN A 109 -4.59 19.13 4.54
N PHE A 110 -5.88 19.32 4.77
CA PHE A 110 -6.44 19.65 6.08
C PHE A 110 -7.47 18.61 6.50
N LEU A 111 -7.31 18.10 7.72
CA LEU A 111 -8.33 17.37 8.45
C LEU A 111 -9.26 18.39 9.10
N VAL A 112 -10.58 18.19 9.00
CA VAL A 112 -11.58 19.12 9.54
C VAL A 112 -11.95 18.71 10.97
N PRO A 113 -11.66 19.53 12.00
CA PRO A 113 -12.07 19.24 13.36
C PRO A 113 -13.59 19.30 13.50
N ALA A 114 -14.18 18.39 14.27
CA ALA A 114 -15.63 18.21 14.36
C ALA A 114 -16.39 19.53 14.62
N ARG A 115 -15.94 20.31 15.61
CA ARG A 115 -16.61 21.56 16.03
C ARG A 115 -16.28 22.80 15.16
N ALA A 116 -15.49 22.65 14.09
CA ALA A 116 -15.05 23.79 13.29
C ALA A 116 -16.12 24.22 12.26
N PRO A 117 -16.55 25.50 12.23
CA PRO A 117 -17.53 25.99 11.25
C PRO A 117 -16.87 26.30 9.90
N VAL A 118 -16.23 25.29 9.30
CA VAL A 118 -15.54 25.40 8.01
C VAL A 118 -16.57 25.29 6.88
N THR A 119 -17.08 26.43 6.41
CA THR A 119 -18.01 26.50 5.28
C THR A 119 -17.33 26.88 3.97
N ARG A 120 -16.06 27.32 4.01
CA ARG A 120 -15.27 27.70 2.83
C ARG A 120 -13.79 27.33 2.99
N ALA A 121 -13.12 27.10 1.85
CA ALA A 121 -11.74 26.62 1.82
C ALA A 121 -10.72 27.61 2.41
N GLU A 122 -10.96 28.93 2.31
CA GLU A 122 -10.04 29.95 2.83
C GLU A 122 -10.01 30.00 4.36
N GLN A 123 -10.94 29.33 5.04
CA GLN A 123 -10.95 29.19 6.50
C GLN A 123 -10.03 28.08 6.99
N LEU A 124 -9.65 27.12 6.14
CA LEU A 124 -8.86 25.94 6.53
C LEU A 124 -7.48 26.28 7.11
N PRO A 125 -6.69 27.25 6.58
CA PRO A 125 -5.43 27.67 7.20
C PRO A 125 -5.55 28.14 8.67
N LEU A 126 -6.74 28.57 9.10
CA LEU A 126 -7.00 29.02 10.47
C LEU A 126 -7.71 27.95 11.32
N LEU A 127 -8.64 27.20 10.72
CA LEU A 127 -9.55 26.29 11.44
C LEU A 127 -9.21 24.81 11.29
N GLY A 128 -8.72 24.38 10.12
CA GLY A 128 -8.38 22.99 9.82
C GLY A 128 -7.00 22.59 10.35
N TYR A 129 -6.82 21.33 10.71
CA TYR A 129 -5.53 20.80 11.16
C TYR A 129 -4.79 20.18 9.97
N ARG A 130 -3.55 20.62 9.72
CA ARG A 130 -2.77 20.21 8.54
C ARG A 130 -2.21 18.80 8.69
N LEU A 131 -2.39 17.99 7.65
CA LEU A 131 -1.84 16.63 7.61
C LEU A 131 -0.30 16.65 7.50
N ASP A 132 0.28 17.60 6.77
CA ASP A 132 1.74 17.73 6.64
C ASP A 132 2.42 18.16 7.95
N GLU A 133 1.71 18.82 8.86
CA GLU A 133 2.17 19.08 10.24
C GLU A 133 2.18 17.80 11.09
N ILE A 134 1.19 16.92 10.92
CA ILE A 134 1.13 15.62 11.61
C ILE A 134 2.24 14.70 11.08
N ILE A 135 2.39 14.59 9.76
CA ILE A 135 3.47 13.83 9.11
C ILE A 135 4.83 14.32 9.62
N ALA A 136 5.10 15.63 9.60
CA ALA A 136 6.36 16.18 10.10
C ALA A 136 6.62 15.85 11.58
N ALA A 137 5.59 15.88 12.44
CA ALA A 137 5.71 15.52 13.84
C ALA A 137 6.08 14.03 14.02
N LEU A 138 5.41 13.13 13.29
CA LEU A 138 5.68 11.69 13.37
C LEU A 138 7.03 11.31 12.75
N SER A 139 7.43 11.95 11.65
CA SER A 139 8.74 11.77 11.00
C SER A 139 9.93 12.21 11.86
N ALA A 140 9.71 13.01 12.90
CA ALA A 140 10.74 13.40 13.85
C ALA A 140 11.00 12.33 14.94
N THR A 141 10.21 11.26 14.98
CA THR A 141 10.37 10.14 15.92
C THR A 141 11.46 9.17 15.45
N ARG A 142 11.73 8.12 16.25
CA ARG A 142 12.59 6.99 15.84
C ARG A 142 11.81 5.69 15.74
N ALA A 143 10.53 5.76 15.36
CA ALA A 143 9.73 4.57 15.07
C ALA A 143 10.38 3.74 13.94
N LYS A 144 10.26 2.41 14.00
CA LYS A 144 10.74 1.52 12.93
C LYS A 144 9.84 1.55 11.70
N ALA A 145 8.54 1.79 11.92
CA ALA A 145 7.55 1.96 10.88
C ALA A 145 6.41 2.86 11.37
N LEU A 146 5.91 3.70 10.47
CA LEU A 146 4.78 4.59 10.68
C LEU A 146 3.74 4.36 9.59
N PHE A 147 2.48 4.29 9.98
CA PHE A 147 1.34 4.22 9.07
C PHE A 147 0.47 5.44 9.30
N VAL A 148 0.15 6.20 8.24
CA VAL A 148 -0.66 7.42 8.30
C VAL A 148 -1.82 7.24 7.33
N VAL A 149 -3.02 7.03 7.85
CA VAL A 149 -4.20 6.66 7.07
C VAL A 149 -5.26 7.75 7.19
N SER A 150 -5.65 8.31 6.04
CA SER A 150 -6.66 9.36 5.94
C SER A 150 -7.89 8.85 5.17
N ASP A 151 -8.85 8.31 5.92
CA ASP A 151 -10.17 7.89 5.45
C ASP A 151 -11.14 9.08 5.41
N ALA A 152 -10.72 10.11 4.68
CA ALA A 152 -11.36 11.42 4.77
C ALA A 152 -12.34 11.68 3.61
N CYS A 153 -13.60 11.87 3.96
CA CYS A 153 -14.64 12.31 3.03
C CYS A 153 -14.33 13.72 2.53
N ARG A 154 -14.05 13.81 1.23
CA ARG A 154 -13.75 15.08 0.57
C ARG A 154 -15.02 15.64 -0.05
N SER A 155 -15.90 16.14 0.80
CA SER A 155 -17.10 16.85 0.36
C SER A 155 -16.70 18.15 -0.35
N THR A 156 -17.41 18.50 -1.42
CA THR A 156 -17.50 19.91 -1.78
C THR A 156 -18.31 20.55 -0.66
N LEU A 157 -17.64 21.26 0.25
CA LEU A 157 -18.31 22.14 1.21
C LEU A 157 -19.38 22.95 0.45
N PRO A 158 -20.57 23.21 1.03
CA PRO A 158 -21.63 23.93 0.34
C PRO A 158 -21.29 25.43 0.23
N VAL A 159 -20.32 25.75 -0.62
CA VAL A 159 -19.83 27.10 -0.90
C VAL A 159 -20.86 27.82 -1.77
N SER A 160 -21.85 28.41 -1.09
CA SER A 160 -22.72 29.42 -1.69
C SER A 160 -21.88 30.65 -2.03
N GLY A 161 -21.52 30.84 -3.31
CA GLY A 161 -20.90 32.10 -3.75
C GLY A 161 -20.21 32.14 -5.12
N SER A 162 -19.57 31.08 -5.59
CA SER A 162 -18.68 31.16 -6.77
C SER A 162 -19.19 30.40 -8.00
N LYS A 163 -19.99 31.07 -8.83
CA LYS A 163 -20.00 30.79 -10.28
C LYS A 163 -18.67 31.29 -10.87
N GLY A 164 -17.62 30.47 -10.76
CA GLY A 164 -16.29 30.82 -11.24
C GLY A 164 -15.32 29.64 -11.20
N SER A 165 -15.04 29.08 -12.38
CA SER A 165 -13.80 28.37 -12.75
C SER A 165 -13.17 27.41 -11.71
N GLY A 166 -13.94 26.48 -11.14
CA GLY A 166 -13.39 25.33 -10.41
C GLY A 166 -13.28 24.10 -11.32
N GLY A 167 -12.06 23.74 -11.71
CA GLY A 167 -11.80 22.59 -12.59
C GLY A 167 -11.94 21.24 -11.87
N GLU A 168 -11.76 20.13 -12.58
CA GLU A 168 -11.53 18.82 -11.92
C GLU A 168 -10.24 18.78 -11.08
N GLU A 169 -9.31 19.69 -11.35
CA GLU A 169 -8.04 19.87 -10.62
C GLU A 169 -8.23 20.43 -9.20
N ASP A 170 -9.34 21.11 -8.88
CA ASP A 170 -9.66 21.51 -7.50
C ASP A 170 -10.10 20.30 -6.62
N LYS A 171 -10.11 19.11 -7.25
CA LYS A 171 -10.60 17.76 -6.91
C LYS A 171 -10.27 17.08 -5.57
N GLY A 172 -9.18 17.37 -4.88
CA GLY A 172 -8.57 16.37 -3.96
C GLY A 172 -8.43 16.69 -2.47
N LEU A 173 -7.99 15.68 -1.72
CA LEU A 173 -6.69 15.78 -1.01
C LEU A 173 -5.55 15.67 -2.06
N VAL A 174 -4.42 16.32 -1.82
CA VAL A 174 -3.24 16.26 -2.70
C VAL A 174 -2.29 15.13 -2.26
N PRO A 175 -1.48 14.54 -3.15
CA PRO A 175 -0.47 13.56 -2.76
C PRO A 175 0.54 14.15 -1.78
N GLU A 176 0.85 13.41 -0.72
CA GLU A 176 1.97 13.72 0.16
C GLU A 176 3.26 13.12 -0.39
N SER A 177 4.41 13.73 -0.07
CA SER A 177 5.71 13.19 -0.48
C SER A 177 6.02 11.89 0.26
N SER A 178 6.70 10.96 -0.40
CA SER A 178 7.18 9.73 0.25
C SER A 178 8.16 10.07 1.38
N VAL A 179 7.98 9.46 2.55
CA VAL A 179 8.88 9.61 3.70
C VAL A 179 9.41 8.21 4.05
N PRO A 180 10.74 7.98 4.07
CA PRO A 180 11.30 6.69 4.47
C PRO A 180 10.87 6.28 5.87
N GLY A 181 10.43 5.02 6.02
CA GLY A 181 9.83 4.49 7.24
C GLY A 181 8.36 4.84 7.45
N MET A 182 7.69 5.55 6.53
CA MET A 182 6.29 5.97 6.68
C MET A 182 5.42 5.69 5.45
N LEU A 183 4.45 4.79 5.61
CA LEU A 183 3.41 4.50 4.63
C LEU A 183 2.23 5.46 4.83
N ILE A 184 1.88 6.24 3.80
CA ILE A 184 0.76 7.19 3.86
C ILE A 184 -0.34 6.72 2.92
N ALA A 185 -1.55 6.45 3.42
CA ALA A 185 -2.67 5.89 2.66
C ALA A 185 -3.92 6.78 2.70
N PHE A 186 -4.65 6.83 1.59
CA PHE A 186 -5.87 7.63 1.41
C PHE A 186 -6.99 6.75 0.86
N ALA A 187 -8.21 6.88 1.41
CA ALA A 187 -9.36 6.03 1.09
C ALA A 187 -10.03 6.27 -0.28
N THR A 188 -9.46 7.14 -1.11
CA THR A 188 -9.95 7.49 -2.45
C THR A 188 -8.79 7.92 -3.34
N ALA A 189 -9.02 8.05 -4.65
CA ALA A 189 -8.01 8.44 -5.62
C ALA A 189 -7.58 9.92 -5.45
N GLU A 190 -6.43 10.27 -6.02
CA GLU A 190 -6.04 11.67 -6.22
C GLU A 190 -7.17 12.42 -6.91
N ASN A 191 -7.51 13.61 -6.40
CA ASN A 191 -8.61 14.42 -6.94
C ASN A 191 -10.03 13.80 -6.93
N ALA A 192 -10.25 12.72 -6.16
CA ALA A 192 -11.56 12.11 -5.95
C ALA A 192 -12.09 12.32 -4.52
N SER A 193 -13.38 12.04 -4.33
CA SER A 193 -14.05 12.07 -3.02
C SER A 193 -14.19 10.65 -2.46
N ALA A 194 -13.74 10.42 -1.22
CA ALA A 194 -14.07 9.20 -0.50
C ALA A 194 -15.57 9.22 -0.16
N PRO A 195 -16.33 8.15 -0.47
CA PRO A 195 -17.65 7.94 0.07
C PRO A 195 -17.56 7.54 1.55
N ASP A 196 -18.49 8.03 2.36
CA ASP A 196 -18.75 7.58 3.74
C ASP A 196 -19.54 6.26 3.69
N ASP A 197 -18.90 5.20 3.18
CA ASP A 197 -19.50 3.87 2.92
C ASP A 197 -18.87 2.74 3.77
N GLY A 198 -17.86 3.06 4.59
CA GLY A 198 -17.10 2.12 5.40
C GLY A 198 -16.34 1.02 4.63
N VAL A 199 -16.26 1.09 3.30
CA VAL A 199 -15.68 0.02 2.47
C VAL A 199 -14.16 -0.06 2.64
N PHE A 200 -13.48 1.09 2.79
CA PHE A 200 -12.02 1.12 2.98
C PHE A 200 -11.61 0.64 4.38
N SER A 201 -12.21 1.17 5.44
CA SER A 201 -12.00 0.70 6.82
C SER A 201 -12.34 -0.78 6.98
N SER A 202 -13.39 -1.28 6.34
CA SER A 202 -13.78 -2.71 6.34
C SER A 202 -12.76 -3.61 5.65
N ALA A 203 -12.25 -3.19 4.49
CA ALA A 203 -11.19 -3.93 3.79
C ALA A 203 -9.87 -3.92 4.57
N LEU A 204 -9.50 -2.77 5.16
CA LEU A 204 -8.24 -2.60 5.87
C LEU A 204 -8.20 -3.35 7.20
N SER A 205 -9.23 -3.22 8.04
CA SER A 205 -9.36 -3.97 9.31
C SER A 205 -9.25 -5.49 9.11
N LYS A 206 -9.93 -6.01 8.08
CA LYS A 206 -9.86 -7.44 7.71
C LYS A 206 -8.44 -7.90 7.39
N GLU A 207 -7.62 -7.06 6.74
CA GLU A 207 -6.25 -7.40 6.36
C GLU A 207 -5.23 -7.16 7.49
N ILE A 208 -5.46 -6.20 8.39
CA ILE A 208 -4.64 -5.96 9.59
C ILE A 208 -4.51 -7.23 10.44
N VAL A 209 -5.61 -7.96 10.64
CA VAL A 209 -5.64 -9.17 11.48
C VAL A 209 -5.10 -10.43 10.81
N GLN A 210 -4.78 -10.42 9.50
CA GLN A 210 -4.26 -11.61 8.82
C GLN A 210 -2.78 -11.85 9.13
N THR A 211 -2.44 -13.10 9.46
CA THR A 211 -1.06 -13.58 9.53
C THR A 211 -0.51 -13.90 8.14
N GLY A 212 0.81 -13.88 7.98
CA GLY A 212 1.48 -14.28 6.74
C GLY A 212 1.73 -13.17 5.76
N GLN A 213 1.62 -11.92 6.22
CA GLN A 213 1.84 -10.75 5.40
C GLN A 213 2.58 -9.64 6.13
N ASP A 214 3.49 -8.98 5.41
CA ASP A 214 4.00 -7.68 5.82
C ASP A 214 2.90 -6.61 5.72
N ALA A 215 3.11 -5.50 6.43
CA ALA A 215 2.12 -4.43 6.51
C ALA A 215 1.82 -3.79 5.15
N SER A 216 2.80 -3.70 4.24
CA SER A 216 2.60 -3.17 2.89
C SER A 216 1.72 -4.11 2.05
N LEU A 217 1.90 -5.43 2.19
CA LEU A 217 1.08 -6.46 1.56
C LEU A 217 -0.37 -6.41 2.07
N ALA A 218 -0.58 -6.19 3.37
CA ALA A 218 -1.91 -5.99 3.97
C ALA A 218 -2.64 -4.77 3.39
N PHE A 219 -1.99 -3.60 3.35
CA PHE A 219 -2.58 -2.40 2.71
C PHE A 219 -2.97 -2.65 1.26
N LEU A 220 -2.08 -3.22 0.46
CA LEU A 220 -2.33 -3.51 -0.94
C LEU A 220 -3.47 -4.54 -1.14
N ARG A 221 -3.65 -5.52 -0.25
CA ARG A 221 -4.82 -6.42 -0.29
C ARG A 221 -6.12 -5.72 0.05
N ALA A 222 -6.10 -4.80 1.02
CA ALA A 222 -7.25 -3.94 1.30
C ALA A 222 -7.62 -3.10 0.06
N LEU A 223 -6.64 -2.54 -0.64
CA LEU A 223 -6.85 -1.84 -1.91
C LEU A 223 -7.43 -2.74 -3.01
N GLN A 224 -7.01 -4.01 -3.09
CA GLN A 224 -7.58 -5.00 -4.02
C GLN A 224 -9.04 -5.32 -3.68
N ASP A 225 -9.37 -5.52 -2.40
CA ASP A 225 -10.74 -5.79 -1.95
C ASP A 225 -11.66 -4.59 -2.26
N VAL A 226 -11.22 -3.36 -1.98
CA VAL A 226 -11.93 -2.13 -2.38
C VAL A 226 -12.10 -2.05 -3.91
N ALA A 227 -11.12 -2.49 -4.70
CA ALA A 227 -11.21 -2.49 -6.17
C ALA A 227 -12.32 -3.38 -6.71
N THR A 228 -12.68 -4.46 -6.00
CA THR A 228 -13.80 -5.32 -6.40
C THR A 228 -15.18 -4.68 -6.12
N ARG A 229 -15.21 -3.55 -5.39
CA ARG A 229 -16.44 -2.92 -4.86
C ARG A 229 -16.64 -1.47 -5.34
N ARG A 230 -15.64 -0.84 -5.96
CA ARG A 230 -15.68 0.57 -6.40
C ARG A 230 -15.13 0.74 -7.82
N ASP A 231 -15.66 1.73 -8.53
CA ASP A 231 -15.17 2.12 -9.87
C ASP A 231 -13.72 2.63 -9.83
N ALA A 232 -12.98 2.44 -10.93
CA ALA A 232 -11.56 2.76 -11.05
C ALA A 232 -11.19 4.22 -10.64
N GLY A 233 -12.08 5.18 -10.87
CA GLY A 233 -11.88 6.60 -10.49
C GLY A 233 -12.05 6.93 -9.01
N ARG A 234 -12.40 5.95 -8.15
CA ARG A 234 -12.54 6.11 -6.68
C ARG A 234 -11.60 5.20 -5.90
N MET A 235 -10.54 4.74 -6.57
CA MET A 235 -9.60 3.78 -6.03
C MET A 235 -8.67 4.40 -5.00
N PRO A 236 -8.63 3.90 -3.76
CA PRO A 236 -7.64 4.34 -2.79
C PRO A 236 -6.20 4.14 -3.31
N PHE A 237 -5.32 5.01 -2.80
CA PHE A 237 -3.88 5.03 -3.10
C PHE A 237 -3.07 5.19 -1.81
N PHE A 238 -1.78 4.90 -1.91
CA PHE A 238 -0.84 5.04 -0.81
C PHE A 238 0.57 5.28 -1.34
N THR A 239 1.43 5.91 -0.54
CA THR A 239 2.88 5.90 -0.73
C THR A 239 3.47 4.78 0.13
N PRO A 240 4.30 3.87 -0.44
CA PRO A 240 4.76 2.67 0.29
C PRO A 240 5.80 2.95 1.37
N GLY A 241 6.51 4.09 1.30
CA GLY A 241 7.34 4.58 2.40
C GLY A 241 8.56 3.74 2.77
N LEU A 242 8.95 2.73 1.99
CA LEU A 242 10.03 1.80 2.33
C LEU A 242 9.87 1.13 3.71
N ILE A 243 8.65 0.71 4.08
CA ILE A 243 8.42 -0.05 5.31
C ILE A 243 9.26 -1.34 5.31
N PRO A 244 10.01 -1.65 6.39
CA PRO A 244 10.78 -2.89 6.47
C PRO A 244 9.89 -4.14 6.35
N ARG A 245 10.35 -5.12 5.57
CA ARG A 245 9.61 -6.37 5.28
C ARG A 245 9.30 -7.26 6.50
N ASP A 246 9.99 -7.04 7.61
CA ASP A 246 9.76 -7.72 8.89
C ASP A 246 8.76 -6.98 9.80
N VAL A 247 8.11 -5.92 9.30
CA VAL A 247 7.01 -5.23 9.96
C VAL A 247 5.69 -5.81 9.48
N CYS A 248 5.02 -6.54 10.38
CA CYS A 248 3.75 -7.20 10.14
C CYS A 248 2.75 -6.84 11.24
N PHE A 249 1.48 -6.71 10.88
CA PHE A 249 0.41 -6.38 11.82
C PHE A 249 0.16 -7.56 12.78
N ALA A 250 -0.52 -8.63 12.36
CA ALA A 250 -0.66 -9.83 13.19
C ALA A 250 0.64 -10.64 13.31
N SER A 251 1.13 -11.22 12.20
CA SER A 251 2.41 -11.95 12.14
C SER A 251 2.92 -12.06 10.71
N CYS A 252 4.24 -12.07 10.54
CA CYS A 252 4.90 -12.36 9.27
C CYS A 252 4.83 -13.86 8.91
N ASP A 253 4.70 -14.73 9.92
CA ASP A 253 4.57 -16.17 9.72
C ASP A 253 3.22 -16.48 9.08
N LYS A 254 3.19 -17.38 8.09
CA LYS A 254 2.01 -17.64 7.26
C LYS A 254 0.83 -18.33 7.96
N GLY A 255 0.85 -18.44 9.29
CA GLY A 255 -0.14 -19.20 10.07
C GLY A 255 -0.20 -20.68 9.69
N ILE A 256 0.80 -21.17 8.96
CA ILE A 256 0.87 -22.55 8.46
C ILE A 256 1.31 -23.43 9.62
N ASP A 257 0.59 -24.54 9.84
CA ASP A 257 1.00 -25.58 10.78
C ASP A 257 2.47 -25.98 10.48
N PRO A 258 3.37 -26.00 11.47
CA PRO A 258 4.75 -26.43 11.24
C PRO A 258 4.85 -27.83 10.62
N GLY A 259 3.87 -28.71 10.88
CA GLY A 259 3.75 -30.00 10.20
C GLY A 259 3.37 -29.88 8.73
N ASP A 260 2.39 -29.05 8.38
CA ASP A 260 1.98 -28.71 7.00
C ASP A 260 3.19 -28.17 6.20
N ALA A 261 3.89 -27.17 6.75
CA ALA A 261 5.09 -26.58 6.16
C ALA A 261 6.24 -27.58 6.01
N ALA A 262 6.54 -28.39 7.03
CA ALA A 262 7.58 -29.41 6.97
C ALA A 262 7.25 -30.50 5.94
N THR A 263 6.00 -30.99 5.93
CA THR A 263 5.52 -32.00 4.97
C THR A 263 5.62 -31.49 3.54
N TRP A 264 5.26 -30.23 3.30
CA TRP A 264 5.44 -29.61 1.97
C TRP A 264 6.92 -29.45 1.59
N ALA A 265 7.77 -29.07 2.56
CA ALA A 265 9.21 -28.92 2.34
C ALA A 265 9.93 -30.24 2.05
N GLU A 266 9.34 -31.38 2.38
CA GLU A 266 9.83 -32.72 2.00
C GLU A 266 9.45 -33.11 0.56
N ILE A 267 8.42 -32.52 -0.05
CA ILE A 267 7.97 -32.85 -1.42
C ILE A 267 8.98 -32.34 -2.46
N ARG A 268 9.82 -33.24 -3.00
CA ARG A 268 10.85 -32.95 -4.00
C ARG A 268 10.31 -33.02 -5.43
N THR A 269 9.39 -33.94 -5.72
CA THR A 269 8.87 -34.17 -7.07
C THR A 269 7.40 -33.76 -7.22
N ASP A 270 6.97 -33.53 -8.46
CA ASP A 270 5.56 -33.27 -8.77
C ASP A 270 4.65 -34.47 -8.41
N CYS A 271 5.20 -35.70 -8.41
CA CYS A 271 4.48 -36.93 -8.08
C CYS A 271 4.32 -37.18 -6.58
N GLU A 272 5.27 -36.74 -5.77
CA GLU A 272 5.16 -36.80 -4.30
C GLU A 272 4.06 -35.90 -3.74
N ALA A 273 3.52 -34.96 -4.53
CA ALA A 273 2.49 -34.02 -4.08
C ALA A 273 1.18 -34.68 -3.59
N GLU A 274 0.88 -35.92 -4.00
CA GLU A 274 -0.23 -36.70 -3.43
C GLU A 274 0.01 -37.10 -1.96
N LEU A 275 1.27 -37.26 -1.53
CA LEU A 275 1.60 -37.55 -0.13
C LEU A 275 1.22 -36.36 0.76
N TYR A 276 1.55 -35.15 0.31
CA TYR A 276 1.10 -33.93 0.97
C TYR A 276 -0.44 -33.80 0.95
N LEU A 277 -1.10 -34.04 -0.19
CA LEU A 277 -2.57 -33.95 -0.28
C LEU A 277 -3.29 -34.97 0.60
N ALA A 278 -2.68 -36.13 0.85
CA ALA A 278 -3.21 -37.14 1.77
C ALA A 278 -3.10 -36.73 3.24
N ALA A 279 -2.01 -36.08 3.64
CA ALA A 279 -1.80 -35.58 5.00
C ALA A 279 -2.55 -34.26 5.28
N TYR A 280 -2.55 -33.35 4.30
CA TYR A 280 -3.04 -31.97 4.42
C TYR A 280 -4.00 -31.60 3.26
N PRO A 281 -5.17 -32.28 3.13
CA PRO A 281 -6.12 -32.07 2.03
C PRO A 281 -6.75 -30.67 1.98
N LYS A 282 -6.62 -29.90 3.08
CA LYS A 282 -7.01 -28.49 3.19
C LYS A 282 -5.87 -27.59 3.70
N GLY A 283 -4.63 -28.09 3.69
CA GLY A 283 -3.48 -27.33 4.17
C GLY A 283 -3.07 -26.20 3.23
N ALA A 284 -2.14 -25.36 3.67
CA ALA A 284 -1.76 -24.11 3.01
C ALA A 284 -1.23 -24.30 1.57
N TYR A 285 -0.63 -25.45 1.29
CA TYR A 285 -0.11 -25.78 -0.05
C TYR A 285 -1.03 -26.71 -0.86
N ALA A 286 -2.26 -27.02 -0.42
CA ALA A 286 -3.16 -27.96 -1.10
C ALA A 286 -3.46 -27.56 -2.56
N ALA A 287 -3.57 -26.26 -2.85
CA ALA A 287 -3.70 -25.77 -4.22
C ALA A 287 -2.44 -26.06 -5.07
N ALA A 288 -1.25 -25.75 -4.55
CA ALA A 288 0.03 -25.98 -5.21
C ALA A 288 0.31 -27.48 -5.43
N ALA A 289 0.03 -28.31 -4.41
CA ALA A 289 0.10 -29.76 -4.49
C ALA A 289 -0.88 -30.33 -5.52
N GLY A 290 -2.09 -29.77 -5.61
CA GLY A 290 -3.07 -30.10 -6.65
C GLY A 290 -2.58 -29.81 -8.08
N VAL A 291 -1.81 -28.74 -8.29
CA VAL A 291 -1.14 -28.43 -9.58
C VAL A 291 -0.01 -29.42 -9.86
N ARG A 292 0.88 -29.65 -8.88
CA ARG A 292 1.98 -30.63 -8.98
C ARG A 292 1.46 -32.03 -9.36
N ARG A 293 0.41 -32.51 -8.67
CA ARG A 293 -0.28 -33.76 -8.98
C ARG A 293 -0.73 -33.83 -10.44
N LYS A 294 -1.41 -32.78 -10.94
CA LYS A 294 -1.87 -32.75 -12.34
C LYS A 294 -0.70 -32.86 -13.32
N ARG A 295 0.43 -32.22 -13.02
CA ARG A 295 1.67 -32.34 -13.83
C ARG A 295 2.29 -33.72 -13.74
N CYS A 296 2.30 -34.38 -12.59
CA CYS A 296 2.71 -35.79 -12.50
C CYS A 296 1.80 -36.69 -13.36
N GLN A 297 0.49 -36.49 -13.29
CA GLN A 297 -0.49 -37.24 -14.07
C GLN A 297 -0.27 -37.03 -15.57
N SER A 298 -0.06 -35.81 -16.06
CA SER A 298 0.27 -35.56 -17.46
C SER A 298 1.66 -36.07 -17.87
N ALA A 299 2.67 -35.98 -17.00
CA ALA A 299 3.99 -36.55 -17.24
C ALA A 299 3.92 -38.09 -17.40
N SER A 300 3.10 -38.77 -16.60
CA SER A 300 2.84 -40.22 -16.73
C SER A 300 2.08 -40.59 -18.03
N GLN A 301 1.44 -39.62 -18.68
CA GLN A 301 0.74 -39.78 -19.96
C GLN A 301 1.58 -39.35 -21.18
N GLY A 302 2.85 -38.98 -20.97
CA GLY A 302 3.84 -38.84 -22.04
C GLY A 302 3.82 -37.51 -22.78
N THR A 303 4.36 -36.47 -22.17
CA THR A 303 4.96 -35.34 -22.93
C THR A 303 6.09 -34.73 -22.11
N PRO A 304 7.32 -34.60 -22.65
CA PRO A 304 8.44 -34.03 -21.90
C PRO A 304 8.34 -32.50 -21.86
N GLN A 305 7.99 -31.94 -20.70
CA GLN A 305 8.24 -30.53 -20.40
C GLN A 305 9.65 -30.37 -19.84
N THR A 306 10.43 -29.49 -20.45
CA THR A 306 11.76 -29.09 -20.00
C THR A 306 11.70 -28.39 -18.65
N SER A 307 12.69 -28.61 -17.79
CA SER A 307 12.79 -27.97 -16.47
C SER A 307 13.13 -26.49 -16.60
N GLN A 308 12.10 -25.65 -16.70
CA GLN A 308 12.26 -24.19 -16.77
C GLN A 308 12.80 -23.60 -15.46
N THR A 309 13.66 -22.59 -15.57
CA THR A 309 14.18 -21.82 -14.42
C THR A 309 13.08 -20.93 -13.79
N ALA A 310 13.40 -20.25 -12.67
CA ALA A 310 12.50 -19.24 -12.11
C ALA A 310 12.30 -18.07 -13.09
N ALA A 311 13.39 -17.54 -13.67
CA ALA A 311 13.34 -16.49 -14.68
C ALA A 311 12.54 -16.87 -15.93
N GLN A 312 12.69 -18.10 -16.45
CA GLN A 312 11.92 -18.57 -17.62
C GLN A 312 10.41 -18.66 -17.34
N ARG A 313 10.02 -19.15 -16.15
CA ARG A 313 8.60 -19.19 -15.76
C ARG A 313 8.03 -17.79 -15.53
N LEU A 314 8.84 -16.87 -14.99
CA LEU A 314 8.44 -15.47 -14.86
C LEU A 314 8.28 -14.81 -16.24
N ALA A 315 9.21 -14.99 -17.17
CA ALA A 315 9.10 -14.45 -18.53
C ALA A 315 7.84 -14.97 -19.26
N ASP A 316 7.56 -16.28 -19.18
CA ASP A 316 6.33 -16.88 -19.73
C ASP A 316 5.07 -16.32 -19.06
N GLU A 317 5.07 -16.11 -17.73
CA GLU A 317 3.96 -15.51 -17.00
C GLU A 317 3.74 -14.05 -17.42
N LEU A 318 4.82 -13.25 -17.47
CA LEU A 318 4.77 -11.83 -17.87
C LEU A 318 4.33 -11.62 -19.32
N ALA A 319 4.71 -12.51 -20.23
CA ALA A 319 4.28 -12.49 -21.62
C ALA A 319 2.80 -12.90 -21.80
N GLY A 320 2.24 -13.65 -20.84
CA GLY A 320 0.83 -14.07 -20.84
C GLY A 320 -0.14 -13.08 -20.20
N ILE A 321 0.35 -11.96 -19.66
CA ILE A 321 -0.49 -10.93 -19.02
C ILE A 321 -1.15 -10.03 -20.08
N ASP A 322 -2.47 -9.90 -20.01
CA ASP A 322 -3.23 -8.92 -20.79
C ASP A 322 -3.18 -7.55 -20.10
N TYR A 323 -2.13 -6.79 -20.43
CA TYR A 323 -1.90 -5.44 -19.91
C TYR A 323 -2.98 -4.43 -20.37
N ALA A 324 -3.73 -4.70 -21.45
CA ALA A 324 -4.70 -3.78 -22.05
C ALA A 324 -6.05 -3.71 -21.30
N SER A 325 -6.18 -4.41 -20.17
CA SER A 325 -7.42 -4.49 -19.40
C SER A 325 -7.55 -3.31 -18.41
N PRO A 326 -8.61 -2.48 -18.50
CA PRO A 326 -8.72 -1.27 -17.69
C PRO A 326 -8.93 -1.64 -16.22
N GLY A 327 -7.96 -1.25 -15.39
CA GLY A 327 -7.93 -1.59 -13.96
C GLY A 327 -6.86 -2.63 -13.58
N PHE A 328 -6.12 -3.21 -14.54
CA PHE A 328 -4.99 -4.07 -14.23
C PHE A 328 -3.77 -3.24 -13.77
N ARG A 329 -3.79 -2.82 -12.51
CA ARG A 329 -2.76 -1.94 -11.93
C ARG A 329 -1.42 -2.70 -11.89
N THR A 330 -0.46 -2.30 -12.72
CA THR A 330 0.91 -2.85 -12.89
C THR A 330 1.64 -3.15 -11.57
N TRP A 331 1.35 -2.38 -10.52
CA TRP A 331 1.88 -2.55 -9.16
C TRP A 331 1.48 -3.87 -8.46
N ILE A 332 0.39 -4.53 -8.88
CA ILE A 332 -0.11 -5.78 -8.30
C ILE A 332 0.75 -6.91 -8.85
N THR A 333 0.91 -6.97 -10.17
CA THR A 333 1.84 -7.86 -10.85
C THR A 333 3.25 -7.71 -10.30
N LEU A 334 3.75 -6.48 -10.16
CA LEU A 334 5.08 -6.21 -9.61
C LEU A 334 5.28 -6.88 -8.24
N ARG A 335 4.31 -6.75 -7.33
CA ARG A 335 4.36 -7.41 -6.02
C ARG A 335 4.19 -8.92 -6.11
N ASP A 336 3.18 -9.40 -6.83
CA ASP A 336 2.90 -10.82 -7.01
C ASP A 336 4.13 -11.56 -7.56
N VAL A 337 4.84 -10.93 -8.51
CA VAL A 337 6.11 -11.39 -9.05
C VAL A 337 7.23 -11.34 -8.02
N ALA A 338 7.42 -10.22 -7.31
CA ALA A 338 8.45 -10.09 -6.28
C ALA A 338 8.23 -11.08 -5.11
N GLU A 339 7.00 -11.45 -4.79
CA GLU A 339 6.65 -12.43 -3.76
C GLU A 339 6.78 -13.89 -4.25
N ARG A 340 6.45 -14.18 -5.51
CA ARG A 340 6.57 -15.54 -6.10
C ARG A 340 7.98 -15.90 -6.54
N TYR A 341 8.73 -14.94 -7.09
CA TYR A 341 9.99 -15.15 -7.80
C TYR A 341 11.17 -14.32 -7.27
N GLY A 342 10.93 -13.32 -6.40
CA GLY A 342 11.95 -12.40 -5.89
C GLY A 342 12.22 -11.22 -6.84
N PHE A 343 12.47 -10.05 -6.27
CA PHE A 343 12.75 -8.83 -7.05
C PHE A 343 14.06 -8.94 -7.85
N GLU A 344 15.07 -9.64 -7.33
CA GLU A 344 16.33 -9.95 -8.03
C GLU A 344 16.09 -10.67 -9.38
N THR A 345 15.10 -11.57 -9.45
CA THR A 345 14.72 -12.27 -10.69
C THR A 345 14.09 -11.32 -11.71
N LEU A 346 13.38 -10.29 -11.25
CA LEU A 346 12.84 -9.23 -12.09
C LEU A 346 13.95 -8.30 -12.61
N GLU A 347 14.92 -7.95 -11.76
CA GLU A 347 16.11 -7.19 -12.16
C GLU A 347 16.93 -7.95 -13.22
N GLN A 348 17.15 -9.26 -13.05
CA GLN A 348 17.83 -10.11 -14.04
C GLN A 348 17.12 -10.06 -15.40
N LEU A 349 15.78 -10.23 -15.44
CA LEU A 349 15.03 -10.13 -16.70
C LEU A 349 15.10 -8.72 -17.31
N GLY A 350 15.20 -7.67 -16.48
CA GLY A 350 15.47 -6.30 -16.93
C GLY A 350 16.84 -6.15 -17.61
N GLU A 351 17.90 -6.76 -17.06
CA GLU A 351 19.23 -6.82 -17.68
C GLU A 351 19.23 -7.61 -18.99
N GLU A 352 18.45 -8.70 -19.06
CA GLU A 352 18.20 -9.48 -20.28
C GLU A 352 17.30 -8.75 -21.30
N LYS A 353 16.82 -7.54 -20.96
CA LYS A 353 15.92 -6.68 -21.75
C LYS A 353 14.54 -7.29 -22.04
N ASP A 354 13.97 -8.02 -21.10
CA ASP A 354 12.56 -8.36 -21.17
C ASP A 354 11.70 -7.08 -21.05
N PRO A 355 10.82 -6.79 -22.04
CA PRO A 355 10.05 -5.55 -22.07
C PRO A 355 9.09 -5.42 -20.89
N ASN A 356 8.50 -6.53 -20.42
CA ASN A 356 7.55 -6.52 -19.32
C ASN A 356 8.25 -6.36 -17.97
N ALA A 357 9.40 -7.01 -17.79
CA ALA A 357 10.25 -6.82 -16.62
C ALA A 357 10.73 -5.36 -16.51
N LEU A 358 11.21 -4.78 -17.61
CA LEU A 358 11.58 -3.36 -17.67
C LEU A 358 10.40 -2.43 -17.33
N GLY A 359 9.20 -2.71 -17.83
CA GLY A 359 7.99 -1.96 -17.50
C GLY A 359 7.64 -2.04 -16.00
N LEU A 360 7.73 -3.23 -15.40
CA LEU A 360 7.48 -3.45 -13.97
C LEU A 360 8.55 -2.79 -13.10
N LEU A 361 9.83 -2.85 -13.48
CA LEU A 361 10.92 -2.14 -12.80
C LEU A 361 10.72 -0.61 -12.91
N GLY A 362 10.25 -0.11 -14.06
CA GLY A 362 9.87 1.29 -14.22
C GLY A 362 8.81 1.72 -13.19
N THR A 363 7.77 0.91 -13.01
CA THR A 363 6.76 1.12 -11.95
C THR A 363 7.37 1.02 -10.54
N ALA A 364 8.31 0.10 -10.31
CA ALA A 364 8.99 -0.04 -9.02
C ALA A 364 9.74 1.25 -8.64
N TYR A 365 10.55 1.79 -9.55
CA TYR A 365 11.33 3.01 -9.31
C TYR A 365 10.47 4.29 -9.31
N ASP A 366 9.45 4.43 -10.17
CA ASP A 366 8.54 5.59 -10.14
C ASP A 366 7.73 5.65 -8.82
N GLN A 367 7.30 4.51 -8.29
CA GLN A 367 6.41 4.44 -7.11
C GLN A 367 7.15 4.16 -5.79
N GLY A 368 8.44 3.80 -5.83
CA GLY A 368 9.20 3.42 -4.63
C GLY A 368 8.79 2.06 -4.05
N ILE A 369 8.38 1.13 -4.91
CA ILE A 369 7.92 -0.21 -4.49
C ILE A 369 9.12 -1.16 -4.54
N PHE A 370 9.53 -1.67 -3.37
CA PHE A 370 10.73 -2.49 -3.13
C PHE A 370 12.09 -1.82 -3.33
N VAL A 371 12.12 -0.66 -3.99
CA VAL A 371 13.33 0.15 -4.25
C VAL A 371 13.11 1.60 -3.80
N GLU A 372 14.20 2.32 -3.56
CA GLU A 372 14.13 3.78 -3.33
C GLU A 372 13.50 4.48 -4.55
N GLN A 373 12.63 5.45 -4.30
CA GLN A 373 11.89 6.13 -5.37
C GLN A 373 12.84 6.99 -6.22
N ASP A 374 13.00 6.60 -7.49
CA ASP A 374 13.76 7.33 -8.49
C ASP A 374 12.92 7.44 -9.76
N LYS A 375 12.23 8.58 -9.89
CA LYS A 375 11.35 8.83 -11.03
C LYS A 375 12.12 8.98 -12.34
N THR A 376 13.38 9.43 -12.31
CA THR A 376 14.21 9.54 -13.52
C THR A 376 14.60 8.15 -14.01
N ARG A 377 15.06 7.27 -13.11
CA ARG A 377 15.31 5.87 -13.45
C ARG A 377 14.04 5.13 -13.86
N GLY A 378 12.91 5.41 -13.22
CA GLY A 378 11.59 4.90 -13.62
C GLY A 378 11.23 5.29 -15.07
N ALA A 379 11.37 6.56 -15.42
CA ALA A 379 11.13 7.06 -16.78
C ALA A 379 12.11 6.48 -17.82
N ASP A 380 13.40 6.32 -17.48
CA ASP A 380 14.39 5.67 -18.35
C ASP A 380 14.03 4.20 -18.63
N LEU A 381 13.54 3.47 -17.63
CA LEU A 381 13.07 2.09 -17.76
C LEU A 381 11.79 1.98 -18.59
N PHE A 382 10.82 2.90 -18.38
CA PHE A 382 9.62 2.98 -19.22
C PHE A 382 9.97 3.28 -20.68
N ARG A 383 10.93 4.17 -20.95
CA ARG A 383 11.44 4.42 -22.30
C ARG A 383 11.97 3.13 -22.93
N SER A 384 12.87 2.40 -22.25
CA SER A 384 13.45 1.18 -22.79
C SER A 384 12.42 0.06 -22.99
N ALA A 385 11.44 -0.09 -22.11
CA ALA A 385 10.33 -1.03 -22.31
C ALA A 385 9.44 -0.63 -23.51
N CYS A 386 9.14 0.67 -23.68
CA CYS A 386 8.39 1.19 -24.82
C CYS A 386 9.13 0.97 -26.16
N GLU A 387 10.44 1.24 -26.19
CA GLU A 387 11.31 0.98 -27.35
C GLU A 387 11.35 -0.51 -27.75
N LEU A 388 11.11 -1.41 -26.79
CA LEU A 388 11.00 -2.86 -26.98
C LEU A 388 9.56 -3.35 -27.24
N GLY A 389 8.60 -2.44 -27.40
CA GLY A 389 7.22 -2.75 -27.78
C GLY A 389 6.23 -2.94 -26.63
N GLN A 390 6.59 -2.61 -25.38
CA GLN A 390 5.67 -2.66 -24.25
C GLN A 390 4.79 -1.41 -24.22
N MET A 391 3.52 -1.53 -24.64
CA MET A 391 2.65 -0.36 -24.83
C MET A 391 2.24 0.33 -23.53
N VAL A 392 1.99 -0.40 -22.42
CA VAL A 392 1.77 0.22 -21.10
C VAL A 392 2.97 1.05 -20.64
N ALA A 393 4.19 0.66 -20.99
CA ALA A 393 5.37 1.46 -20.72
C ALA A 393 5.44 2.71 -21.62
N CYS A 394 4.95 2.65 -22.86
CA CYS A 394 4.75 3.86 -23.68
C CYS A 394 3.74 4.81 -23.03
N ASN A 395 2.60 4.30 -22.54
CA ASN A 395 1.62 5.09 -21.79
C ASN A 395 2.24 5.73 -20.53
N ASN A 396 2.93 4.94 -19.71
CA ASN A 396 3.59 5.42 -18.49
C ASN A 396 4.69 6.45 -18.79
N TYR A 397 5.44 6.30 -19.88
CA TYR A 397 6.43 7.28 -20.32
C TYR A 397 5.78 8.57 -20.86
N GLY A 398 4.62 8.45 -21.52
CA GLY A 398 3.78 9.59 -21.91
C GLY A 398 3.29 10.37 -20.69
N ALA A 399 2.76 9.67 -19.68
CA ALA A 399 2.34 10.25 -18.41
C ALA A 399 3.52 10.88 -17.64
N ALA A 400 4.73 10.33 -17.75
CA ALA A 400 5.93 10.94 -17.17
C ALA A 400 6.24 12.32 -17.78
N PHE A 401 6.13 12.46 -19.10
CA PHE A 401 6.26 13.74 -19.82
C PHE A 401 5.10 14.71 -19.56
N GLU A 402 3.88 14.23 -19.43
CA GLU A 402 2.73 15.07 -19.08
C GLU A 402 2.90 15.69 -17.68
N ASN A 403 3.29 14.88 -16.71
CA ASN A 403 3.32 15.25 -15.29
C ASN A 403 4.70 15.75 -14.80
N GLY A 404 5.71 15.80 -15.67
CA GLY A 404 7.08 16.18 -15.31
C GLY A 404 7.74 15.23 -14.30
N LYS A 405 7.37 13.94 -14.32
CA LYS A 405 7.85 12.93 -13.37
C LYS A 405 9.14 12.31 -13.91
N GLY A 406 10.29 12.71 -13.36
CA GLY A 406 11.61 12.18 -13.75
C GLY A 406 12.17 12.71 -15.08
N VAL A 407 11.32 13.28 -15.92
CA VAL A 407 11.65 14.00 -17.17
C VAL A 407 11.06 15.42 -17.15
N PRO A 408 11.59 16.39 -17.91
CA PRO A 408 10.95 17.68 -18.11
C PRO A 408 9.57 17.55 -18.76
N VAL A 409 8.66 18.50 -18.51
CA VAL A 409 7.33 18.48 -19.12
C VAL A 409 7.42 18.69 -20.64
N ASP A 410 6.88 17.76 -21.42
CA ASP A 410 6.74 17.87 -22.87
C ASP A 410 5.43 17.21 -23.35
N LEU A 411 4.38 18.03 -23.51
CA LEU A 411 3.06 17.55 -23.93
C LEU A 411 3.05 17.01 -25.37
N ALA A 412 4.00 17.42 -26.23
CA ALA A 412 4.09 16.90 -27.59
C ALA A 412 4.70 15.50 -27.60
N ALA A 413 5.73 15.26 -26.76
CA ALA A 413 6.24 13.91 -26.51
C ALA A 413 5.17 13.01 -25.89
N ALA A 414 4.44 13.49 -24.88
CA ALA A 414 3.35 12.76 -24.23
C ALA A 414 2.28 12.31 -25.23
N VAL A 415 1.72 13.23 -26.03
CA VAL A 415 0.67 12.91 -27.03
C VAL A 415 1.14 11.90 -28.09
N ASN A 416 2.42 11.92 -28.47
CA ASN A 416 2.96 10.94 -29.42
C ASN A 416 3.08 9.54 -28.79
N LEU A 417 3.50 9.46 -27.52
CA LEU A 417 3.63 8.21 -26.77
C LEU A 417 2.27 7.59 -26.43
N PHE A 418 1.31 8.41 -26.04
CA PHE A 418 -0.10 8.02 -25.87
C PHE A 418 -0.66 7.44 -27.17
N ARG A 419 -0.59 8.19 -28.29
CA ARG A 419 -1.02 7.66 -29.60
C ARG A 419 -0.34 6.34 -29.97
N GLN A 420 0.98 6.22 -29.77
CA GLN A 420 1.71 4.98 -30.03
C GLN A 420 1.17 3.81 -29.18
N SER A 421 0.85 4.06 -27.92
CA SER A 421 0.25 3.10 -27.00
C SER A 421 -1.15 2.66 -27.48
N CYS A 422 -2.03 3.62 -27.81
CA CYS A 422 -3.36 3.36 -28.36
C CYS A 422 -3.31 2.59 -29.69
N ASP A 423 -2.46 3.00 -30.63
CA ASP A 423 -2.26 2.30 -31.92
C ASP A 423 -1.70 0.87 -31.72
N GLY A 424 -0.98 0.64 -30.62
CA GLY A 424 -0.51 -0.68 -30.18
C GLY A 424 -1.54 -1.52 -29.41
N GLY A 425 -2.77 -1.04 -29.23
CA GLY A 425 -3.88 -1.77 -28.60
C GLY A 425 -4.07 -1.53 -27.10
N GLU A 426 -3.28 -0.64 -26.48
CA GLU A 426 -3.45 -0.26 -25.07
C GLU A 426 -4.53 0.81 -24.92
N MET A 427 -5.66 0.46 -24.29
CA MET A 427 -6.86 1.31 -24.24
C MET A 427 -6.74 2.54 -23.32
N THR A 428 -5.66 2.67 -22.55
CA THR A 428 -5.40 3.83 -21.68
C THR A 428 -4.52 4.92 -22.30
N GLY A 429 -4.01 4.71 -23.53
CA GLY A 429 -3.25 5.71 -24.31
C GLY A 429 -4.10 6.52 -25.29
#